data_AF-A0A923MY63-F1
#
_entry.id   AF-A0A923MY63-F1
#
_cell.length_a   1.000
_cell.length_b   1.000
_cell.length_c   1.000
_cell.angle_alpha   90.00
_cell.angle_beta   90.00
_cell.angle_gamma   90.00
#
_symmetry.space_group_name_H-M   'P 1'
#
loop_
_entity.id
_entity.type
_entity.pdbx_description
1 polymer ?
#
loop_
_entity_poly.entity_id
_entity_poly.type
_entity_poly.pdbx_seq_one_letter_code
_entity_poly.pdbx_strand_id
1 'polypeptide(L)'
;MTKISIKETQNPTILKFEFEDFITENESYEFKNIDEAKESPLAQQLFYLPFVKTVYISGNFIGIERFSIVEWDDVKDAVAEQIEKFIDNGGTIINIQENKPKKQPITVYGETTPNPSALKFVVSRMLTKTAIEFKNIDQTASSPLAKELFKFPYVKEIFIDENYISVTKYEVNNWEEITLELRTFIKQYIENGGTVLDESLIQTIEKDEKTKDANFDSLDEISQKIINILEEYVKPAVAADGGNIAFDSYEESTKTVKVILQGACSGCPSSTFTLKSGIENMLKSMLNDEKINVEAINA
;
A
#
# COMPACT_ATOMS: atom_id res chain seq x y z
N MET A 1 -32.21 12.47 -29.47
CA MET A 1 -32.76 13.46 -28.53
C MET A 1 -32.74 12.87 -27.15
N THR A 2 -31.54 12.88 -26.58
CA THR A 2 -31.36 12.78 -25.13
C THR A 2 -32.22 13.87 -24.50
N LYS A 3 -33.15 13.50 -23.60
CA LYS A 3 -34.02 14.46 -22.94
C LYS A 3 -33.45 14.80 -21.58
N ILE A 4 -33.12 16.07 -21.35
CA ILE A 4 -32.56 16.52 -20.08
C ILE A 4 -33.66 17.11 -19.20
N SER A 5 -33.68 16.72 -17.93
CA SER A 5 -34.58 17.29 -16.92
C SER A 5 -33.83 18.28 -16.05
N ILE A 6 -34.34 19.51 -15.96
CA ILE A 6 -33.74 20.57 -15.15
C ILE A 6 -34.31 20.50 -13.73
N LYS A 7 -33.43 20.42 -12.73
CA LYS A 7 -33.78 20.43 -11.31
C LYS A 7 -33.04 21.54 -10.56
N GLU A 8 -33.79 22.25 -9.74
CA GLU A 8 -33.23 23.21 -8.79
C GLU A 8 -32.53 22.47 -7.65
N THR A 9 -31.50 23.11 -7.09
CA THR A 9 -30.80 22.61 -5.91
C THR A 9 -31.06 23.52 -4.72
N GLN A 10 -30.63 23.10 -3.52
CA GLN A 10 -30.70 23.97 -2.34
C GLN A 10 -29.79 25.21 -2.47
N ASN A 11 -28.82 25.18 -3.39
CA ASN A 11 -28.00 26.34 -3.72
C ASN A 11 -28.56 27.03 -4.98
N PRO A 12 -29.07 28.27 -4.89
CA PRO A 12 -29.65 28.97 -6.03
C PRO A 12 -28.65 29.30 -7.15
N THR A 13 -27.35 29.23 -6.89
CA THR A 13 -26.32 29.38 -7.95
C THR A 13 -26.07 28.08 -8.72
N ILE A 14 -26.56 26.94 -8.23
CA ILE A 14 -26.34 25.63 -8.83
C ILE A 14 -27.64 25.08 -9.40
N LEU A 15 -27.62 24.75 -10.68
CA LEU A 15 -28.70 24.06 -11.37
C LEU A 15 -28.23 22.67 -11.81
N LYS A 16 -29.12 21.69 -11.69
CA LYS A 16 -28.83 20.29 -12.00
C LYS A 16 -29.56 19.88 -13.28
N PHE A 17 -28.81 19.33 -14.21
CA PHE A 17 -29.27 18.80 -15.49
C PHE A 17 -29.21 17.27 -15.42
N GLU A 18 -30.36 16.62 -15.26
CA GLU A 18 -30.47 15.17 -15.13
C GLU A 18 -30.74 14.47 -16.46
N PHE A 19 -30.11 13.32 -16.62
CA PHE A 19 -30.25 12.38 -17.72
C PHE A 19 -31.11 11.19 -17.28
N GLU A 20 -31.75 10.52 -18.25
CA GLU A 20 -32.49 9.28 -18.00
C GLU A 20 -31.56 8.13 -17.59
N ASP A 21 -30.40 8.04 -18.25
CA ASP A 21 -29.37 7.02 -17.98
C ASP A 21 -28.20 7.59 -17.17
N PHE A 22 -27.45 6.69 -16.51
CA PHE A 22 -26.21 7.04 -15.84
C PHE A 22 -25.15 7.49 -16.86
N ILE A 23 -24.52 8.63 -16.57
CA ILE A 23 -23.44 9.22 -17.37
C ILE A 23 -22.05 8.98 -16.76
N THR A 24 -21.98 8.55 -15.49
CA THR A 24 -20.74 8.12 -14.83
C THR A 24 -20.92 6.80 -14.06
N GLU A 25 -19.88 5.96 -14.03
CA GLU A 25 -19.86 4.70 -13.28
C GLU A 25 -19.41 4.90 -11.82
N ASN A 26 -20.25 5.52 -10.99
CA ASN A 26 -20.02 5.78 -9.56
C ASN A 26 -18.90 6.77 -9.21
N GLU A 27 -18.26 7.40 -10.20
CA GLU A 27 -17.32 8.50 -9.97
C GLU A 27 -18.04 9.86 -10.06
N SER A 28 -17.56 10.83 -9.28
CA SER A 28 -18.01 12.21 -9.32
C SER A 28 -16.83 13.11 -9.65
N TYR A 29 -17.04 14.04 -10.56
CA TYR A 29 -16.01 14.94 -11.07
C TYR A 29 -16.41 16.38 -10.79
N GLU A 30 -15.46 17.18 -10.37
CA GLU A 30 -15.59 18.63 -10.17
C GLU A 30 -14.49 19.31 -10.96
N PHE A 31 -14.87 20.24 -11.81
CA PHE A 31 -13.97 21.07 -12.58
C PHE A 31 -14.24 22.53 -12.25
N LYS A 32 -13.19 23.33 -12.03
CA LYS A 32 -13.30 24.77 -11.74
C LYS A 32 -12.90 25.67 -12.90
N ASN A 33 -12.28 25.10 -13.92
CA ASN A 33 -11.85 25.81 -15.13
C ASN A 33 -11.64 24.83 -16.30
N ILE A 34 -11.44 25.40 -17.49
CA ILE A 34 -11.23 24.65 -18.73
C ILE A 34 -9.95 23.78 -18.71
N ASP A 35 -8.92 24.18 -17.96
CA ASP A 35 -7.64 23.46 -17.88
C ASP A 35 -7.74 22.19 -17.03
N GLU A 36 -8.59 22.20 -16.00
CA GLU A 36 -8.94 21.03 -15.19
C GLU A 36 -9.87 20.07 -15.95
N ALA A 37 -10.70 20.61 -16.85
CA ALA A 37 -11.73 19.87 -17.58
C ALA A 37 -11.22 19.00 -18.75
N LYS A 38 -9.91 18.73 -18.85
CA LYS A 38 -9.32 17.94 -19.97
C LYS A 38 -9.95 16.56 -20.14
N GLU A 39 -10.44 15.97 -19.06
CA GLU A 39 -11.07 14.66 -19.06
C GLU A 39 -12.55 14.70 -19.48
N SER A 40 -13.16 15.89 -19.55
CA SER A 40 -14.57 16.07 -19.94
C SER A 40 -14.69 17.09 -21.07
N PRO A 41 -14.76 16.63 -22.33
CA PRO A 41 -15.02 17.50 -23.48
C PRO A 41 -16.28 18.35 -23.31
N LEU A 42 -17.33 17.81 -22.68
CA LEU A 42 -18.53 18.57 -22.34
C LEU A 42 -18.25 19.69 -21.32
N ALA A 43 -17.50 19.41 -20.24
CA ALA A 43 -17.15 20.45 -19.27
C ALA A 43 -16.31 21.55 -19.92
N GLN A 44 -15.36 21.21 -20.81
CA GLN A 44 -14.63 22.22 -21.59
C GLN A 44 -15.57 23.10 -22.40
N GLN A 45 -16.58 22.50 -23.06
CA GLN A 45 -17.58 23.24 -23.80
C GLN A 45 -18.40 24.18 -22.90
N LEU A 46 -18.79 23.72 -21.72
CA LEU A 46 -19.54 24.51 -20.74
C LEU A 46 -18.73 25.70 -20.20
N PHE A 47 -17.41 25.57 -20.04
CA PHE A 47 -16.55 26.67 -19.62
C PHE A 47 -16.38 27.80 -20.66
N TYR A 48 -16.79 27.61 -21.91
CA TYR A 48 -16.89 28.72 -22.86
C TYR A 48 -18.04 29.68 -22.54
N LEU A 49 -19.00 29.25 -21.70
CA LEU A 49 -20.03 30.13 -21.18
C LEU A 49 -19.43 31.01 -20.08
N PRO A 50 -19.41 32.35 -20.24
CA PRO A 50 -18.65 33.25 -19.35
C PRO A 50 -19.20 33.31 -17.92
N PHE A 51 -20.41 32.79 -17.69
CA PHE A 51 -21.03 32.73 -16.38
C PHE A 51 -20.78 31.41 -15.65
N VAL A 52 -20.17 30.40 -16.27
CA VAL A 52 -19.95 29.10 -15.61
C VAL A 52 -18.73 29.19 -14.69
N LYS A 53 -18.96 28.90 -13.41
CA LYS A 53 -17.94 28.92 -12.35
C LYS A 53 -17.40 27.53 -12.06
N THR A 54 -18.28 26.54 -11.92
CA THR A 54 -17.91 25.17 -11.57
C THR A 54 -18.83 24.19 -12.32
N VAL A 55 -18.28 23.08 -12.80
CA VAL A 55 -19.05 21.99 -13.42
C VAL A 55 -18.85 20.72 -12.59
N TYR A 56 -19.95 20.13 -12.16
CA TYR A 56 -20.03 18.86 -11.44
C TYR A 56 -20.63 17.80 -12.36
N ILE A 57 -20.02 16.63 -12.45
CA ILE A 57 -20.55 15.49 -13.23
C ILE A 57 -20.62 14.28 -12.30
N SER A 58 -21.81 13.72 -12.08
CA SER A 58 -21.98 12.60 -11.15
C SER A 58 -23.25 11.80 -11.45
N GLY A 59 -23.15 10.47 -11.40
CA GLY A 59 -24.28 9.57 -11.55
C GLY A 59 -24.98 9.79 -12.88
N ASN A 60 -26.22 10.29 -12.84
CA ASN A 60 -27.03 10.62 -14.00
C ASN A 60 -27.21 12.14 -14.19
N PHE A 61 -26.31 13.00 -13.69
CA PHE A 61 -26.52 14.44 -13.78
C PHE A 61 -25.26 15.29 -13.91
N ILE A 62 -25.46 16.49 -14.45
CA ILE A 62 -24.46 17.56 -14.47
C ILE A 62 -24.97 18.72 -13.62
N GLY A 63 -24.22 19.10 -12.59
CA GLY A 63 -24.47 20.31 -11.82
C GLY A 63 -23.62 21.44 -12.38
N ILE A 64 -24.21 22.61 -12.63
CA ILE A 64 -23.47 23.77 -13.08
C ILE A 64 -23.66 24.86 -12.03
N GLU A 65 -22.55 25.37 -11.50
CA GLU A 65 -22.52 26.57 -10.68
C GLU A 65 -22.26 27.77 -11.56
N ARG A 66 -23.09 28.81 -11.46
CA ARG A 66 -22.89 30.09 -12.16
C ARG A 66 -22.25 31.16 -11.27
N PHE A 67 -21.56 32.11 -11.88
CA PHE A 67 -21.30 33.42 -11.30
C PHE A 67 -22.59 34.23 -11.19
N SER A 68 -22.67 35.13 -10.20
CA SER A 68 -23.82 35.99 -9.93
C SER A 68 -24.01 37.13 -10.96
N ILE A 69 -23.64 36.90 -12.22
CA ILE A 69 -23.72 37.88 -13.32
C ILE A 69 -24.91 37.65 -14.25
N VAL A 70 -25.58 36.51 -14.16
CA VAL A 70 -26.70 36.04 -15.01
C VAL A 70 -27.64 35.22 -14.15
N GLU A 71 -28.96 35.29 -14.33
CA GLU A 71 -29.92 34.42 -13.62
C GLU A 71 -30.24 33.13 -14.38
N TRP A 72 -30.53 32.05 -13.66
CA TRP A 72 -30.77 30.73 -14.29
C TRP A 72 -32.00 30.72 -15.19
N ASP A 73 -33.04 31.48 -14.86
CA ASP A 73 -34.26 31.57 -15.67
C ASP A 73 -34.00 32.11 -17.08
N ASP A 74 -32.95 32.89 -17.27
CA ASP A 74 -32.60 33.48 -18.57
C ASP A 74 -31.80 32.52 -19.47
N VAL A 75 -31.12 31.51 -18.89
CA VAL A 75 -30.13 30.70 -19.61
C VAL A 75 -30.31 29.19 -19.48
N LYS A 76 -31.13 28.69 -18.54
CA LYS A 76 -31.25 27.26 -18.25
C LYS A 76 -31.66 26.41 -19.46
N ASP A 77 -32.59 26.90 -20.27
CA ASP A 77 -33.09 26.18 -21.45
C ASP A 77 -32.04 26.14 -22.56
N ALA A 78 -31.30 27.24 -22.76
CA ALA A 78 -30.21 27.31 -23.73
C ALA A 78 -29.04 26.39 -23.35
N VAL A 79 -28.73 26.30 -22.05
CA VAL A 79 -27.70 25.38 -21.53
C VAL A 79 -28.14 23.93 -21.70
N ALA A 80 -29.40 23.60 -21.39
CA ALA A 80 -29.94 22.26 -21.63
C ALA A 80 -29.85 21.89 -23.12
N GLU A 81 -30.29 22.77 -24.02
CA GLU A 81 -30.21 22.55 -25.48
C GLU A 81 -28.76 22.36 -25.96
N GLN A 82 -27.80 23.09 -25.38
CA GLN A 82 -26.38 22.95 -25.71
C GLN A 82 -25.84 21.57 -25.30
N ILE A 83 -26.23 21.08 -24.12
CA ILE A 83 -25.83 19.76 -23.63
C ILE A 83 -26.48 18.66 -24.49
N GLU A 84 -27.77 18.79 -24.82
CA GLU A 84 -28.48 17.85 -25.68
C GLU A 84 -27.85 17.77 -27.08
N LYS A 85 -27.58 18.92 -27.71
CA LYS A 85 -26.90 18.98 -29.01
C LYS A 85 -25.51 18.37 -28.96
N PHE A 86 -24.76 18.59 -27.88
CA PHE A 86 -23.43 18.02 -27.73
C PHE A 86 -23.48 16.49 -27.76
N ILE A 87 -24.42 15.90 -27.02
CA ILE A 87 -24.58 14.45 -26.91
C ILE A 87 -25.17 13.87 -28.20
N ASP A 88 -26.20 14.49 -28.77
CA ASP A 88 -26.83 14.04 -30.03
C ASP A 88 -25.83 14.09 -31.21
N ASN A 89 -24.81 14.96 -31.15
CA ASN A 89 -23.70 15.00 -32.11
C ASN A 89 -22.57 13.97 -31.83
N GLY A 90 -22.77 13.07 -30.86
CA GLY A 90 -21.79 12.05 -30.48
C GLY A 90 -20.68 12.54 -29.55
N GLY A 91 -20.86 13.70 -28.90
CA GLY A 91 -19.90 14.25 -27.95
C GLY A 91 -19.80 13.40 -26.67
N THR A 92 -18.58 13.16 -26.21
CA THR A 92 -18.31 12.38 -25.00
C THR A 92 -18.43 13.27 -23.76
N ILE A 93 -19.32 12.91 -22.83
CA ILE A 93 -19.53 13.65 -21.57
C ILE A 93 -18.27 13.62 -20.71
N ILE A 94 -17.68 12.43 -20.55
CA ILE A 94 -16.43 12.22 -19.82
C ILE A 94 -15.65 11.09 -20.46
N ASN A 95 -14.36 11.31 -20.68
CA ASN A 95 -13.43 10.27 -21.09
C ASN A 95 -13.14 9.42 -19.86
N ILE A 96 -13.96 8.40 -19.61
CA ILE A 96 -13.70 7.42 -18.55
C ILE A 96 -12.35 6.77 -18.90
N GLN A 97 -11.31 7.04 -18.10
CA GLN A 97 -10.07 6.31 -18.23
C GLN A 97 -10.35 4.86 -17.83
N GLU A 98 -10.62 3.98 -18.80
CA GLU A 98 -10.87 2.54 -18.58
C GLU A 98 -9.73 1.84 -17.80
N ASN A 99 -8.56 2.49 -17.69
CA ASN A 99 -7.36 1.99 -17.03
C ASN A 99 -7.09 2.58 -15.63
N LYS A 100 -8.07 3.21 -14.95
CA LYS A 100 -7.93 3.41 -13.50
C LYS A 100 -8.20 2.07 -12.80
N PRO A 101 -7.22 1.47 -12.13
CA PRO A 101 -7.45 0.22 -11.41
C PRO A 101 -8.58 0.45 -10.40
N LYS A 102 -9.63 -0.39 -10.46
CA LYS A 102 -10.73 -0.35 -9.50
C LYS A 102 -10.14 -0.37 -8.10
N LYS A 103 -10.44 0.67 -7.32
CA LYS A 103 -9.93 0.80 -5.96
C LYS A 103 -10.26 -0.45 -5.17
N GLN A 104 -9.21 -1.10 -4.66
CA GLN A 104 -9.38 -2.32 -3.89
C GLN A 104 -9.57 -1.94 -2.42
N PRO A 105 -10.68 -2.34 -1.78
CA PRO A 105 -10.93 -2.00 -0.39
C PRO A 105 -9.84 -2.62 0.49
N ILE A 106 -9.09 -1.77 1.18
CA ILE A 106 -7.99 -2.19 2.05
C ILE A 106 -7.98 -1.38 3.34
N THR A 107 -7.66 -2.04 4.46
CA THR A 107 -7.30 -1.36 5.70
C THR A 107 -5.81 -1.51 5.96
N VAL A 108 -5.23 -0.45 6.50
CA VAL A 108 -3.84 -0.42 6.97
C VAL A 108 -3.84 0.23 8.34
N TYR A 109 -3.25 -0.42 9.33
CA TYR A 109 -3.10 0.12 10.67
C TYR A 109 -1.70 -0.18 11.23
N GLY A 110 -1.23 0.66 12.15
CA GLY A 110 0.09 0.53 12.76
C GLY A 110 0.01 -0.21 14.09
N GLU A 111 0.94 -1.14 14.32
CA GLU A 111 1.18 -1.84 15.58
C GLU A 111 2.60 -1.49 16.06
N THR A 112 2.72 -1.16 17.35
CA THR A 112 4.03 -0.92 17.99
C THR A 112 4.79 -2.22 18.12
N THR A 113 6.09 -2.18 17.87
CA THR A 113 6.99 -3.33 18.07
C THR A 113 7.83 -3.12 19.34
N PRO A 114 8.46 -4.18 19.90
CA PRO A 114 9.45 -4.03 20.96
C PRO A 114 10.67 -3.18 20.56
N ASN A 115 10.92 -3.02 19.26
CA ASN A 115 11.98 -2.16 18.73
C ASN A 115 11.47 -0.71 18.57
N PRO A 116 11.96 0.26 19.35
CA PRO A 116 11.48 1.65 19.29
C PRO A 116 11.75 2.34 17.94
N SER A 117 12.68 1.80 17.14
CA SER A 117 12.99 2.29 15.81
C SER A 117 12.14 1.64 14.73
N ALA A 118 11.33 0.62 15.03
CA ALA A 118 10.51 -0.09 14.04
C ALA A 118 9.01 -0.04 14.37
N LEU A 119 8.19 0.18 13.34
CA LEU A 119 6.74 0.12 13.42
C LEU A 119 6.20 -0.84 12.38
N LYS A 120 5.26 -1.70 12.79
CA LYS A 120 4.62 -2.68 11.93
C LYS A 120 3.32 -2.12 11.35
N PHE A 121 3.18 -2.10 10.04
CA PHE A 121 1.96 -1.72 9.34
C PHE A 121 1.25 -2.98 8.84
N VAL A 122 0.13 -3.33 9.46
CA VAL A 122 -0.66 -4.50 9.07
C VAL A 122 -1.68 -4.11 8.03
N VAL A 123 -1.77 -4.93 6.98
CA VAL A 123 -2.64 -4.76 5.83
C VAL A 123 -3.71 -5.87 5.85
N SER A 124 -4.93 -5.56 5.45
CA SER A 124 -6.04 -6.54 5.42
C SER A 124 -5.95 -7.60 4.32
N ARG A 125 -4.85 -7.66 3.57
CA ARG A 125 -4.60 -8.67 2.53
C ARG A 125 -3.15 -9.15 2.59
N MET A 126 -2.92 -10.34 2.06
CA MET A 126 -1.58 -10.87 1.85
C MET A 126 -0.82 -10.02 0.82
N LEU A 127 0.43 -9.69 1.15
CA LEU A 127 1.40 -8.92 0.38
C LEU A 127 2.42 -9.82 -0.30
N THR A 128 2.94 -10.83 0.40
CA THR A 128 3.97 -11.76 -0.09
C THR A 128 3.90 -13.10 0.66
N LYS A 129 4.38 -14.17 0.04
CA LYS A 129 4.65 -15.46 0.71
C LYS A 129 6.11 -15.60 1.16
N THR A 130 6.98 -14.76 0.62
CA THR A 130 8.40 -14.76 0.90
C THR A 130 8.76 -13.48 1.64
N ALA A 131 9.25 -13.64 2.86
CA ALA A 131 9.81 -12.54 3.64
C ALA A 131 10.98 -11.90 2.90
N ILE A 132 10.98 -10.57 2.80
CA ILE A 132 12.06 -9.82 2.17
C ILE A 132 12.43 -8.59 3.01
N GLU A 133 13.72 -8.29 3.05
CA GLU A 133 14.26 -7.12 3.74
C GLU A 133 15.04 -6.24 2.76
N PHE A 134 14.81 -4.94 2.83
CA PHE A 134 15.51 -3.92 2.07
C PHE A 134 16.21 -2.98 3.04
N LYS A 135 17.54 -2.86 2.92
CA LYS A 135 18.36 -1.99 3.77
C LYS A 135 18.71 -0.66 3.12
N ASN A 136 18.44 -0.52 1.83
CA ASN A 136 18.64 0.69 1.05
C ASN A 136 17.77 0.67 -0.21
N ILE A 137 17.67 1.82 -0.86
CA ILE A 137 16.88 2.00 -2.08
C ILE A 137 17.37 1.15 -3.25
N ASP A 138 18.65 0.81 -3.34
CA ASP A 138 19.21 0.05 -4.47
C ASP A 138 18.76 -1.42 -4.45
N GLN A 139 18.39 -1.95 -3.28
CA GLN A 139 17.86 -3.31 -3.13
C GLN A 139 16.37 -3.43 -3.53
N THR A 140 15.68 -2.33 -3.82
CA THR A 140 14.22 -2.30 -4.01
C THR A 140 13.73 -2.73 -5.39
N ALA A 141 14.59 -3.34 -6.22
CA ALA A 141 14.25 -3.76 -7.57
C ALA A 141 13.00 -4.65 -7.62
N SER A 142 12.82 -5.52 -6.62
CA SER A 142 11.67 -6.42 -6.48
C SER A 142 10.46 -5.78 -5.80
N SER A 143 10.53 -4.55 -5.30
CA SER A 143 9.42 -3.89 -4.60
C SER A 143 9.31 -2.40 -4.97
N PRO A 144 8.42 -2.08 -5.92
CA PRO A 144 8.11 -0.68 -6.24
C PRO A 144 7.55 0.08 -5.03
N LEU A 145 6.80 -0.57 -4.14
CA LEU A 145 6.37 0.05 -2.88
C LEU A 145 7.56 0.42 -1.99
N ALA A 146 8.52 -0.49 -1.77
CA ALA A 146 9.71 -0.21 -0.98
C ALA A 146 10.50 0.95 -1.58
N LYS A 147 10.66 0.98 -2.90
CA LYS A 147 11.34 2.09 -3.60
C LYS A 147 10.71 3.44 -3.30
N GLU A 148 9.38 3.53 -3.31
CA GLU A 148 8.68 4.76 -2.97
C GLU A 148 8.77 5.09 -1.47
N LEU A 149 8.71 4.08 -0.60
CA LEU A 149 8.89 4.25 0.85
C LEU A 149 10.30 4.77 1.21
N PHE A 150 11.34 4.39 0.48
CA PHE A 150 12.70 4.94 0.68
C PHE A 150 12.84 6.42 0.28
N LYS A 151 11.85 7.01 -0.40
CA LYS A 151 11.86 8.45 -0.67
C LYS A 151 11.56 9.29 0.57
N PHE A 152 10.97 8.68 1.60
CA PHE A 152 10.77 9.34 2.88
C PHE A 152 12.12 9.38 3.63
N PRO A 153 12.64 10.57 3.98
CA PRO A 153 14.01 10.73 4.47
C PRO A 153 14.27 10.08 5.83
N TYR A 154 13.21 9.71 6.54
CA TYR A 154 13.28 9.05 7.84
C TYR A 154 13.29 7.52 7.74
N VAL A 155 13.04 6.92 6.57
CA VAL A 155 13.00 5.46 6.38
C VAL A 155 14.42 4.93 6.20
N LYS A 156 14.82 4.01 7.08
CA LYS A 156 16.14 3.37 7.10
C LYS A 156 16.10 1.97 6.48
N GLU A 157 15.14 1.14 6.89
CA GLU A 157 15.00 -0.25 6.43
C GLU A 157 13.51 -0.58 6.27
N ILE A 158 13.20 -1.48 5.35
CA ILE A 158 11.83 -1.94 5.07
C ILE A 158 11.85 -3.45 5.02
N PHE A 159 10.95 -4.07 5.78
CA PHE A 159 10.72 -5.50 5.77
C PHE A 159 9.28 -5.79 5.39
N ILE A 160 9.06 -6.73 4.47
CA ILE A 160 7.73 -7.11 3.99
C ILE A 160 7.58 -8.61 4.13
N ASP A 161 6.53 -9.03 4.82
CA ASP A 161 6.19 -10.43 4.99
C ASP A 161 4.69 -10.60 5.19
N GLU A 162 4.16 -11.77 4.82
CA GLU A 162 2.75 -12.14 4.87
C GLU A 162 1.81 -10.98 4.50
N ASN A 163 1.20 -10.32 5.48
CA ASN A 163 0.26 -9.21 5.32
C ASN A 163 0.74 -7.91 6.01
N TYR A 164 2.01 -7.77 6.36
CA TYR A 164 2.52 -6.60 7.07
C TYR A 164 3.82 -6.06 6.48
N ILE A 165 4.07 -4.79 6.78
CA ILE A 165 5.29 -4.07 6.40
C ILE A 165 5.87 -3.48 7.67
N SER A 166 7.08 -3.89 8.03
CA SER A 166 7.82 -3.26 9.13
C SER A 166 8.75 -2.21 8.56
N VAL A 167 8.61 -0.98 9.03
CA VAL A 167 9.48 0.13 8.64
C VAL A 167 10.36 0.48 9.82
N THR A 168 11.67 0.45 9.62
CA THR A 168 12.64 0.95 10.59
C THR A 168 13.02 2.38 10.21
N LYS A 169 12.93 3.31 11.16
CA LYS A 169 13.30 4.72 10.98
C LYS A 169 14.71 5.03 11.46
N TYR A 170 15.27 6.17 11.03
CA TYR A 170 16.43 6.75 11.69
C TYR A 170 16.09 7.24 13.11
N GLU A 171 17.05 7.17 14.04
CA GLU A 171 16.83 7.48 15.46
C GLU A 171 16.34 8.91 15.72
N VAL A 172 16.71 9.86 14.84
CA VAL A 172 16.38 11.28 14.99
C VAL A 172 14.89 11.60 14.81
N ASN A 173 14.09 10.66 14.29
CA ASN A 173 12.67 10.87 13.98
C ASN A 173 11.76 10.26 15.05
N ASN A 174 10.56 10.81 15.26
CA ASN A 174 9.56 10.25 16.18
C ASN A 174 8.40 9.59 15.41
N TRP A 175 7.98 8.40 15.84
CA TRP A 175 6.84 7.69 15.24
C TRP A 175 5.54 8.47 15.33
N GLU A 176 5.31 9.23 16.39
CA GLU A 176 4.10 10.04 16.55
C GLU A 176 3.87 11.04 15.42
N GLU A 177 4.95 11.52 14.80
CA GLU A 177 4.92 12.52 13.72
C GLU A 177 4.75 11.87 12.34
N ILE A 178 5.37 10.71 12.10
CA ILE A 178 5.48 10.10 10.77
C ILE A 178 4.47 8.96 10.51
N THR A 179 3.85 8.41 11.56
CA THR A 179 2.97 7.22 11.43
C THR A 179 1.79 7.47 10.51
N LEU A 180 1.13 8.63 10.62
CA LEU A 180 -0.05 8.94 9.81
C LEU A 180 0.28 9.08 8.33
N GLU A 181 1.42 9.70 8.02
CA GLU A 181 1.91 9.89 6.66
C GLU A 181 2.18 8.53 5.99
N LEU A 182 3.03 7.71 6.63
CA LEU A 182 3.37 6.37 6.12
C LEU A 182 2.13 5.47 5.96
N ARG A 183 1.26 5.43 6.98
CA ARG A 183 0.03 4.63 6.93
C ARG A 183 -0.86 5.04 5.75
N THR A 184 -1.02 6.35 5.56
CA THR A 184 -1.86 6.90 4.49
C THR A 184 -1.26 6.58 3.13
N PHE A 185 0.07 6.74 2.99
CA PHE A 185 0.80 6.40 1.78
C PHE A 185 0.65 4.91 1.42
N ILE A 186 0.95 4.00 2.36
CA ILE A 186 0.84 2.54 2.14
C ILE A 186 -0.59 2.18 1.74
N LYS A 187 -1.58 2.73 2.46
CA LYS A 187 -2.99 2.49 2.16
C LYS A 187 -3.33 2.94 0.74
N GLN A 188 -3.01 4.18 0.37
CA GLN A 188 -3.34 4.74 -0.95
C GLN A 188 -2.63 4.00 -2.08
N TYR A 189 -1.36 3.66 -1.89
CA TYR A 189 -0.58 2.92 -2.87
C TYR A 189 -1.24 1.56 -3.18
N ILE A 190 -1.61 0.82 -2.13
CA ILE A 190 -2.26 -0.50 -2.26
C ILE A 190 -3.70 -0.37 -2.79
N GLU A 191 -4.47 0.59 -2.29
CA GLU A 191 -5.86 0.85 -2.72
C GLU A 191 -5.93 1.17 -4.21
N ASN A 192 -4.95 1.91 -4.72
CA ASN A 192 -4.83 2.26 -6.14
C ASN A 192 -4.20 1.14 -6.99
N GLY A 193 -4.10 -0.09 -6.48
CA GLY A 193 -3.59 -1.24 -7.23
C GLY A 193 -2.09 -1.24 -7.47
N GLY A 194 -1.32 -0.45 -6.71
CA GLY A 194 0.14 -0.43 -6.80
C GLY A 194 0.75 -1.80 -6.48
N THR A 195 1.75 -2.20 -7.26
CA THR A 195 2.50 -3.44 -7.04
C THR A 195 3.35 -3.30 -5.79
N VAL A 196 3.05 -4.09 -4.77
CA VAL A 196 3.82 -4.13 -3.52
C VAL A 196 5.17 -4.79 -3.77
N LEU A 197 5.14 -5.92 -4.49
CA LEU A 197 6.26 -6.82 -4.63
C LEU A 197 6.09 -7.62 -5.92
N ASP A 198 7.17 -7.79 -6.67
CA ASP A 198 7.23 -8.62 -7.86
C ASP A 198 7.97 -9.92 -7.51
N GLU A 199 7.19 -10.99 -7.25
CA GLU A 199 7.73 -12.30 -6.86
C GLU A 199 8.67 -12.91 -7.92
N SER A 200 8.54 -12.52 -9.20
CA SER A 200 9.42 -13.03 -10.25
C SER A 200 10.87 -12.56 -10.09
N LEU A 201 11.06 -11.35 -9.54
CA LEU A 201 12.37 -10.76 -9.30
C LEU A 201 13.00 -11.31 -8.01
N ILE A 202 12.18 -11.75 -7.04
CA ILE A 202 12.67 -12.36 -5.79
C ILE A 202 13.29 -13.72 -6.05
N GLN A 203 12.69 -14.55 -6.90
CA GLN A 203 13.27 -15.85 -7.28
C GLN A 203 14.67 -15.72 -7.90
N THR A 204 15.01 -14.54 -8.41
CA THR A 204 16.33 -14.24 -9.00
C THR A 204 17.35 -13.86 -7.93
N ILE A 205 16.95 -13.11 -6.90
CA ILE A 205 17.77 -12.79 -5.71
C ILE A 205 18.00 -14.06 -4.88
N GLU A 206 16.94 -14.86 -4.69
CA GLU A 206 17.07 -16.17 -4.09
C GLU A 206 17.98 -17.09 -4.91
N LYS A 207 18.18 -16.94 -6.22
CA LYS A 207 19.09 -17.84 -6.96
C LYS A 207 20.57 -17.62 -6.63
N ASP A 208 20.94 -16.44 -6.14
CA ASP A 208 22.30 -16.16 -5.65
C ASP A 208 22.46 -16.45 -4.14
N GLU A 209 21.37 -16.51 -3.37
CA GLU A 209 21.37 -16.94 -1.95
C GLU A 209 20.79 -18.35 -1.70
N LYS A 210 20.31 -19.06 -2.74
CA LYS A 210 19.70 -20.39 -2.69
C LYS A 210 20.76 -21.42 -2.35
N THR A 211 20.90 -21.65 -1.06
CA THR A 211 21.49 -22.91 -0.60
C THR A 211 20.72 -23.60 0.53
N LYS A 212 19.57 -23.10 1.03
CA LYS A 212 19.06 -23.65 2.31
C LYS A 212 17.59 -24.08 2.39
N ASP A 213 16.64 -23.46 1.69
CA ASP A 213 15.25 -23.99 1.69
C ASP A 213 15.02 -25.11 0.67
N ALA A 214 15.73 -25.10 -0.47
CA ALA A 214 15.62 -26.15 -1.48
C ALA A 214 16.27 -27.49 -1.06
N ASN A 215 16.76 -27.59 0.17
CA ASN A 215 17.56 -28.70 0.65
C ASN A 215 17.14 -29.19 2.04
N PHE A 216 15.96 -28.83 2.55
CA PHE A 216 15.47 -29.30 3.86
C PHE A 216 15.65 -30.83 4.02
N ASP A 217 15.19 -31.60 3.03
CA ASP A 217 15.31 -33.06 3.01
C ASP A 217 16.75 -33.58 2.93
N SER A 218 17.71 -32.74 2.55
CA SER A 218 19.14 -33.06 2.48
C SER A 218 19.93 -32.66 3.72
N LEU A 219 19.35 -31.85 4.61
CA LEU A 219 19.97 -31.43 5.86
C LEU A 219 20.03 -32.61 6.84
N ASP A 220 20.93 -32.51 7.82
CA ASP A 220 20.97 -33.48 8.92
C ASP A 220 19.70 -33.39 9.80
N GLU A 221 19.41 -34.47 10.51
CA GLU A 221 18.20 -34.58 11.34
C GLU A 221 18.09 -33.48 12.41
N ILE A 222 19.22 -32.98 12.93
CA ILE A 222 19.21 -31.94 13.97
C ILE A 222 18.86 -30.60 13.32
N SER A 223 19.47 -30.26 12.19
CA SER A 223 19.11 -29.07 11.41
C SER A 223 17.64 -29.05 11.03
N GLN A 224 17.08 -30.17 10.55
CA GLN A 224 15.64 -30.27 10.26
C GLN A 224 14.77 -30.04 11.49
N LYS A 225 15.13 -30.62 12.65
CA LYS A 225 14.43 -30.40 13.91
C LYS A 225 14.50 -28.94 14.35
N ILE A 226 15.66 -28.29 14.25
CA ILE A 226 15.84 -26.88 14.57
C ILE A 226 14.92 -26.03 13.70
N ILE A 227 14.92 -26.23 12.39
CA ILE A 227 14.05 -25.49 11.46
C ILE A 227 12.59 -25.65 11.85
N ASN A 228 12.12 -26.88 12.10
CA ASN A 228 10.74 -27.12 12.52
C ASN A 228 10.39 -26.40 13.83
N ILE A 229 11.29 -26.41 14.82
CA ILE A 229 11.09 -25.70 16.09
C ILE A 229 10.98 -24.18 15.85
N LEU A 230 11.88 -23.63 15.02
CA LEU A 230 11.87 -22.20 14.70
C LEU A 230 10.58 -21.79 14.00
N GLU A 231 10.14 -22.54 12.98
CA GLU A 231 8.93 -22.25 12.22
C GLU A 231 7.65 -22.40 13.09
N GLU A 232 7.58 -23.41 13.95
CA GLU A 232 6.36 -23.70 14.73
C GLU A 232 6.24 -22.81 15.99
N TYR A 233 7.34 -22.53 16.69
CA TYR A 233 7.28 -21.90 18.02
C TYR A 233 7.88 -20.49 18.09
N VAL A 234 8.87 -20.18 17.25
CA VAL A 234 9.60 -18.89 17.34
C VAL A 234 9.06 -17.87 16.34
N LYS A 235 8.94 -18.28 15.08
CA LYS A 235 8.53 -17.42 13.97
C LYS A 235 7.17 -16.74 14.20
N PRO A 236 6.14 -17.40 14.77
CA PRO A 236 4.87 -16.72 15.05
C PRO A 236 5.00 -15.56 16.04
N ALA A 237 5.84 -15.72 17.07
CA ALA A 237 6.08 -14.66 18.05
C ALA A 237 6.88 -13.50 17.44
N VAL A 238 7.90 -13.83 16.64
CA VAL A 238 8.73 -12.86 15.93
C VAL A 238 7.92 -12.07 14.89
N ALA A 239 7.03 -12.74 14.15
CA ALA A 239 6.13 -12.09 13.19
C ALA A 239 5.07 -11.21 13.89
N ALA A 240 4.58 -11.63 15.06
CA ALA A 240 3.72 -10.78 15.89
C ALA A 240 4.42 -9.44 16.23
N ASP A 241 5.71 -9.50 16.55
CA ASP A 241 6.57 -8.34 16.81
C ASP A 241 7.05 -7.61 15.55
N GLY A 242 6.66 -8.05 14.36
CA GLY A 242 7.00 -7.40 13.08
C GLY A 242 8.40 -7.72 12.55
N GLY A 243 9.00 -8.82 12.98
CA GLY A 243 10.24 -9.33 12.42
C GLY A 243 10.07 -10.69 11.75
N ASN A 244 11.19 -11.26 11.32
CA ASN A 244 11.27 -12.65 10.88
C ASN A 244 12.55 -13.30 11.42
N ILE A 245 12.55 -14.61 11.49
CA ILE A 245 13.72 -15.42 11.81
C ILE A 245 13.91 -16.49 10.73
N ALA A 246 15.14 -16.59 10.22
CA ALA A 246 15.52 -17.64 9.29
C ALA A 246 16.67 -18.46 9.87
N PHE A 247 16.62 -19.77 9.67
CA PHE A 247 17.74 -20.66 9.97
C PHE A 247 18.87 -20.40 8.95
N ASP A 248 20.08 -20.20 9.44
CA ASP A 248 21.27 -20.18 8.58
C ASP A 248 22.02 -21.50 8.66
N SER A 249 22.56 -21.89 9.81
CA SER A 249 23.37 -23.11 9.86
C SER A 249 23.39 -23.74 11.25
N TYR A 250 23.78 -25.01 11.30
CA TYR A 250 24.08 -25.70 12.53
C TYR A 250 25.48 -26.32 12.44
N GLU A 251 26.33 -25.97 13.41
CA GLU A 251 27.69 -26.49 13.53
C GLU A 251 27.73 -27.56 14.61
N GLU A 252 27.78 -28.84 14.22
CA GLU A 252 27.67 -29.96 15.17
C GLU A 252 28.81 -29.99 16.20
N SER A 253 30.03 -29.60 15.78
CA SER A 253 31.22 -29.64 16.64
C SER A 253 31.15 -28.66 17.81
N THR A 254 30.58 -27.48 17.58
CA THR A 254 30.41 -26.42 18.59
C THR A 254 28.99 -26.35 19.14
N LYS A 255 28.06 -27.15 18.62
CA LYS A 255 26.62 -27.10 18.92
C LYS A 255 26.02 -25.70 18.70
N THR A 256 26.57 -24.95 17.75
CA THR A 256 26.14 -23.57 17.49
C THR A 256 25.13 -23.50 16.36
N VAL A 257 23.97 -22.90 16.65
CA VAL A 257 22.91 -22.61 15.69
C VAL A 257 23.02 -21.15 15.28
N LYS A 258 23.18 -20.90 13.98
CA LYS A 258 23.19 -19.55 13.43
C LYS A 258 21.83 -19.23 12.82
N VAL A 259 21.33 -18.05 13.14
CA VAL A 259 20.04 -17.53 12.66
C VAL A 259 20.19 -16.12 12.10
N ILE A 260 19.28 -15.75 11.21
CA ILE A 260 19.19 -14.39 10.65
C ILE A 260 17.92 -13.76 11.20
N LEU A 261 18.05 -12.59 11.82
CA LEU A 261 16.92 -11.82 12.38
C LEU A 261 16.60 -10.66 11.45
N GLN A 262 15.38 -10.58 10.93
CA GLN A 262 14.98 -9.58 9.95
C GLN A 262 13.85 -8.69 10.50
N GLY A 263 13.64 -7.54 9.85
CA GLY A 263 12.58 -6.60 10.19
C GLY A 263 12.77 -5.99 11.57
N ALA A 264 11.70 -5.88 12.36
CA ALA A 264 11.76 -5.24 13.67
C ALA A 264 12.69 -5.95 14.68
N CYS A 265 13.03 -7.21 14.44
CA CYS A 265 13.96 -7.98 15.29
C CYS A 265 15.44 -7.72 14.98
N SER A 266 15.75 -6.98 13.92
CA SER A 266 17.11 -6.59 13.55
C SER A 266 17.51 -5.24 14.18
N GLY A 267 18.81 -5.07 14.46
CA GLY A 267 19.41 -3.76 14.77
C GLY A 267 19.05 -3.13 16.13
N CYS A 268 18.42 -3.87 17.05
CA CYS A 268 18.13 -3.41 18.40
C CYS A 268 18.82 -4.31 19.44
N PRO A 269 19.92 -3.88 20.08
CA PRO A 269 20.72 -4.73 20.95
C PRO A 269 19.94 -5.39 22.11
N SER A 270 18.97 -4.66 22.68
CA SER A 270 18.14 -5.19 23.78
C SER A 270 17.19 -6.29 23.32
N SER A 271 16.59 -6.13 22.15
CA SER A 271 15.65 -7.10 21.58
C SER A 271 16.39 -8.32 21.06
N THR A 272 17.53 -8.12 20.40
CA THR A 272 18.35 -9.22 19.87
C THR A 272 18.93 -10.10 20.97
N PHE A 273 19.40 -9.53 22.08
CA PHE A 273 19.90 -10.31 23.22
C PHE A 273 18.79 -11.17 23.84
N THR A 274 17.65 -10.56 24.15
CA THR A 274 16.53 -11.26 24.80
C THR A 274 15.96 -12.36 23.90
N LEU A 275 15.77 -12.05 22.61
CA LEU A 275 15.27 -13.01 21.63
C LEU A 275 16.24 -14.18 21.44
N LYS A 276 17.55 -13.89 21.28
CA LYS A 276 18.59 -14.92 21.20
C LYS A 276 18.54 -15.86 22.41
N SER A 277 18.51 -15.31 23.62
CA SER A 277 18.43 -16.13 24.85
C SER A 277 17.14 -16.96 24.91
N GLY A 278 16.02 -16.41 24.46
CA GLY A 278 14.74 -17.14 24.37
C GLY A 278 14.83 -18.32 23.42
N ILE A 279 15.37 -18.11 22.22
CA ILE A 279 15.57 -19.16 21.21
C ILE A 279 16.53 -20.23 21.72
N GLU A 280 17.64 -19.83 22.33
CA GLU A 280 18.64 -20.76 22.85
C GLU A 280 18.04 -21.69 23.91
N ASN A 281 17.31 -21.14 24.88
CA ASN A 281 16.67 -21.94 25.93
C ASN A 281 15.61 -22.89 25.35
N MET A 282 14.85 -22.43 24.36
CA MET A 282 13.86 -23.27 23.67
C MET A 282 14.53 -24.44 22.94
N LEU A 283 15.57 -24.18 22.18
CA LEU A 283 16.30 -25.22 21.45
C LEU A 283 16.97 -26.21 22.41
N LYS A 284 17.60 -25.74 23.50
CA LYS A 284 18.16 -26.62 24.54
C LYS A 284 17.11 -27.58 25.10
N SER A 285 15.93 -27.05 25.44
CA SER A 285 14.81 -27.82 25.99
C SER A 285 14.27 -28.83 24.98
N MET A 286 13.95 -28.39 23.76
CA MET A 286 13.29 -29.23 22.75
C MET A 286 14.22 -30.26 22.10
N LEU A 287 15.53 -29.97 22.02
CA LEU A 287 16.54 -30.92 21.55
C LEU A 287 17.15 -31.75 22.69
N ASN A 288 16.84 -31.42 23.94
CA ASN A 288 17.39 -32.03 25.15
C ASN A 288 18.94 -32.04 25.14
N ASP A 289 19.54 -30.90 24.74
CA ASP A 289 20.99 -30.68 24.68
C ASP A 289 21.36 -29.29 25.24
N GLU A 290 21.89 -29.27 26.46
CA GLU A 290 22.30 -28.05 27.18
C GLU A 290 23.49 -27.31 26.55
N LYS A 291 24.19 -27.93 25.58
CA LYS A 291 25.34 -27.33 24.91
C LYS A 291 24.97 -26.45 23.72
N ILE A 292 23.69 -26.43 23.32
CA ILE A 292 23.23 -25.59 22.21
C ILE A 292 23.49 -24.12 22.52
N ASN A 293 24.11 -23.42 21.57
CA ASN A 293 24.32 -21.97 21.61
C ASN A 293 23.72 -21.35 20.35
N VAL A 294 23.11 -20.16 20.47
CA VAL A 294 22.51 -19.47 19.31
C VAL A 294 23.30 -18.22 18.97
N GLU A 295 23.55 -17.98 17.68
CA GLU A 295 24.19 -16.77 17.19
C GLU A 295 23.33 -16.11 16.11
N ALA A 296 23.10 -14.80 16.24
CA ALA A 296 22.44 -14.01 15.21
C ALA A 296 23.51 -13.35 14.32
N ILE A 297 23.48 -13.60 13.02
CA ILE A 297 24.56 -13.21 12.09
C ILE A 297 24.52 -11.70 11.77
N ASN A 298 23.35 -11.10 11.90
CA ASN A 298 23.07 -9.71 11.54
C ASN A 298 22.53 -8.90 12.74
N ALA A 299 22.97 -9.26 13.95
CA ALA A 299 22.70 -8.57 15.21
C ALA A 299 23.38 -7.20 15.30
#